data_AF-A0A386HL47-F1
#
_entry.id   AF-A0A386HL47-F1
#
_cell.length_a   1.000
_cell.length_b   1.000
_cell.length_c   1.000
_cell.angle_alpha   90.00
_cell.angle_beta   90.00
_cell.angle_gamma   90.00
#
_symmetry.space_group_name_H-M   'P 1'
#
loop_
_entity.id
_entity.type
_entity.pdbx_description
1 polymer ?
#
loop_
_entity_poly.entity_id
_entity_poly.type
_entity_poly.pdbx_seq_one_letter_code
_entity_poly.pdbx_strand_id
1 'polypeptide(L)' 'MTEKILDDLLNISTENEVVEFKEAKAQYSKEKLGEYFSALSNEANLKSLPTAWLVMGVKKR' A
#
# COMPACT_ATOMS: atom_id res chain seq x y z
N MET A 1 -5.91 13.72 -12.52
CA MET A 1 -6.03 12.25 -12.73
C MET A 1 -5.35 11.47 -11.59
N THR A 2 -4.16 11.88 -11.13
CA THR A 2 -3.43 11.27 -10.01
C THR A 2 -4.10 11.47 -8.64
N GLU A 3 -4.79 12.61 -8.43
CA GLU A 3 -5.45 12.93 -7.17
C GLU A 3 -6.56 11.93 -6.80
N LYS A 4 -7.32 11.45 -7.79
CA LYS A 4 -8.45 10.54 -7.53
C LYS A 4 -8.02 9.21 -6.89
N ILE A 5 -6.90 8.63 -7.32
CA ILE A 5 -6.43 7.34 -6.79
C ILE A 5 -5.99 7.50 -5.33
N LEU A 6 -5.24 8.56 -5.03
CA LEU A 6 -4.79 8.80 -3.66
C LEU A 6 -5.98 9.09 -2.74
N ASP A 7 -6.93 9.91 -3.18
CA ASP A 7 -8.15 10.19 -2.40
C ASP A 7 -8.96 8.92 -2.16
N ASP A 8 -9.14 8.07 -3.18
CA ASP A 8 -9.84 6.78 -3.04
C ASP A 8 -9.13 5.88 -2.01
N LEU A 9 -7.79 5.81 -2.05
CA LEU A 9 -6.98 5.02 -1.11
C LEU A 9 -7.06 5.55 0.33
N LEU A 10 -7.01 6.87 0.51
CA LEU A 10 -7.10 7.52 1.83
C LEU A 10 -8.50 7.38 2.45
N ASN A 11 -9.54 7.25 1.64
CA ASN A 11 -10.92 7.06 2.09
C ASN A 11 -11.29 5.59 2.40
N ILE A 12 -10.36 4.64 2.27
CA ILE A 12 -10.60 3.24 2.65
C ILE A 12 -10.80 3.14 4.17
N SER A 13 -12.06 3.00 4.59
CA SER A 13 -12.48 2.95 6.00
C SER A 13 -12.27 1.58 6.66
N THR A 14 -12.05 0.53 5.87
CA THR A 14 -11.89 -0.86 6.35
C THR A 14 -10.42 -1.29 6.36
N GLU A 15 -10.08 -2.24 7.22
CA GLU A 15 -8.80 -2.94 7.16
C GLU A 15 -8.67 -3.62 5.79
N ASN A 16 -7.63 -3.27 5.02
CA ASN A 16 -7.42 -3.78 3.68
C ASN A 16 -5.99 -4.29 3.54
N GLU A 17 -5.86 -5.60 3.34
CA GLU A 17 -4.57 -6.30 3.24
C GLU A 17 -3.83 -6.05 1.91
N VAL A 18 -4.45 -5.36 0.94
CA VAL A 18 -3.80 -4.98 -0.33
C VAL A 18 -3.40 -3.50 -0.42
N VAL A 19 -3.49 -2.76 0.69
CA VAL A 19 -3.04 -1.36 0.76
C VAL A 19 -2.23 -1.14 2.04
N GLU A 20 -0.96 -0.81 1.89
CA GLU A 20 -0.04 -0.56 2.99
C GLU A 20 0.39 0.92 3.01
N PHE A 21 0.26 1.59 4.15
CA PHE A 21 0.68 2.99 4.33
C PHE A 21 1.97 3.08 5.14
N LYS A 22 2.93 3.87 4.66
CA LYS A 22 4.23 4.09 5.32
C LYS A 22 4.48 5.57 5.58
N GLU A 23 4.79 5.90 6.82
CA GLU A 23 5.22 7.25 7.20
C GLU A 23 6.63 7.55 6.67
N ALA A 24 6.90 8.81 6.30
CA ALA A 24 8.23 9.26 5.86
C ALA A 24 9.22 9.44 7.04
N LYS A 25 9.37 8.42 7.88
CA LYS A 25 10.22 8.48 9.09
C LYS A 25 11.48 7.63 9.03
N ALA A 26 11.61 6.76 8.05
CA ALA A 26 12.78 5.91 7.88
C ALA A 26 13.12 5.72 6.40
N GLN A 27 14.40 5.62 6.11
CA GLN A 27 14.87 5.07 4.85
C GLN A 27 14.57 3.57 4.85
N TYR A 28 13.68 3.12 3.97
CA TYR A 28 13.41 1.69 3.81
C TYR A 28 14.56 1.05 3.02
N SER A 29 15.09 -0.06 3.53
CA SER A 29 16.06 -0.85 2.78
C SER A 29 15.37 -1.50 1.57
N LYS A 30 16.16 -1.87 0.55
CA LYS A 30 15.62 -2.54 -0.64
C LYS A 30 14.97 -3.87 -0.28
N GLU A 31 15.56 -4.59 0.66
CA GLU A 31 15.06 -5.87 1.18
C GLU A 31 13.68 -5.66 1.81
N LYS A 32 13.54 -4.61 2.64
CA LYS A 32 12.26 -4.29 3.28
C LYS A 32 11.18 -3.89 2.28
N LEU A 33 11.54 -3.13 1.24
CA LEU A 33 10.61 -2.83 0.14
C LEU A 33 10.21 -4.09 -0.64
N GLY A 34 11.15 -5.02 -0.84
CA GLY A 34 10.89 -6.30 -1.47
C GLY A 34 9.92 -7.18 -0.68
N GLU A 35 10.04 -7.21 0.65
CA GLU A 35 9.09 -7.88 1.53
C GLU A 35 7.67 -7.33 1.37
N TYR A 36 7.51 -6.00 1.41
CA TYR A 36 6.20 -5.36 1.22
C TYR A 36 5.62 -5.64 -0.17
N PHE A 37 6.46 -5.55 -1.20
CA PHE A 37 6.04 -5.84 -2.58
C PHE A 37 5.56 -7.28 -2.75
N SER A 38 6.30 -8.25 -2.23
CA SER A 38 5.94 -9.68 -2.31
C SER A 38 4.63 -9.98 -1.57
N ALA A 39 4.51 -9.49 -0.33
CA ALA A 39 3.29 -9.69 0.47
C ALA A 39 2.05 -9.09 -0.21
N LEU A 40 2.13 -7.83 -0.64
CA LEU A 40 1.03 -7.15 -1.33
C LEU A 40 0.63 -7.82 -2.65
N SER A 41 1.61 -8.29 -3.42
CA SER A 41 1.36 -9.00 -4.69
C SER A 41 0.66 -10.34 -4.46
N ASN A 42 1.09 -11.07 -3.44
CA ASN A 42 0.44 -12.33 -3.06
C ASN A 42 -1.01 -12.10 -2.62
N GLU A 43 -1.28 -11.09 -1.81
CA GLU A 43 -2.65 -10.80 -1.36
C GLU A 43 -3.56 -10.30 -2.48
N ALA A 44 -3.05 -9.45 -3.40
CA ALA A 44 -3.81 -9.08 -4.59
C ALA A 44 -4.15 -10.31 -5.43
N ASN A 45 -3.20 -11.22 -5.62
CA ASN A 45 -3.42 -12.45 -6.39
C ASN A 45 -4.48 -13.34 -5.72
N LEU A 46 -4.37 -13.59 -4.41
CA LEU A 46 -5.34 -14.39 -3.65
C LEU A 46 -6.76 -13.80 -3.72
N LYS A 47 -6.87 -12.48 -3.75
CA LYS A 47 -8.15 -11.77 -3.85
C LYS A 47 -8.63 -11.51 -5.28
N SER A 48 -7.90 -12.01 -6.29
CA SER A 48 -8.17 -11.74 -7.72
C SER A 48 -8.26 -10.24 -8.04
N LEU A 49 -7.47 -9.43 -7.33
CA LEU A 49 -7.39 -7.99 -7.55
C LEU A 49 -6.27 -7.68 -8.56
N PRO A 50 -6.49 -6.73 -9.48
CA PRO A 50 -5.49 -6.39 -10.50
C PRO A 50 -4.26 -5.68 -9.93
N THR A 51 -4.37 -5.10 -8.73
CA THR A 51 -3.34 -4.25 -8.13
C THR A 51 -3.41 -4.27 -6.60
N ALA A 52 -2.26 -4.06 -5.98
CA ALA A 52 -2.10 -3.68 -4.56
C ALA A 52 -1.27 -2.39 -4.47
N TRP A 53 -1.35 -1.69 -3.34
CA TRP A 53 -0.77 -0.36 -3.19
C TRP A 53 0.14 -0.26 -1.97
N LEU A 54 1.37 0.19 -2.17
CA LEU A 54 2.27 0.66 -1.11
C LEU A 54 2.35 2.19 -1.20
N VAL A 55 1.72 2.88 -0.24
CA VAL A 55 1.61 4.34 -0.23
C VAL A 55 2.60 4.94 0.76
N MET A 56 3.56 5.71 0.24
CA MET A 56 4.66 6.29 1.01
C MET A 56 4.35 7.72 1.44
N GLY A 57 4.85 8.13 2.61
CA GLY A 57 4.68 9.49 3.15
C GLY A 57 3.35 9.75 3.83
N VAL A 58 2.52 8.73 4.04
CA VAL A 58 1.19 8.85 4.65
C VAL A 58 1.20 8.20 6.03
N LYS A 59 0.75 8.96 7.03
CA LYS A 59 0.41 8.43 8.35
C LYS A 59 -1.09 8.15 8.41
N LYS A 60 -1.48 6.88 8.53
CA LYS A 60 -2.87 6.52 8.87
C LYS A 60 -3.12 6.94 10.33
N ARG A 61 -4.18 7.70 10.58
CA ARG A 61 -4.62 8.08 11.93
C ARG A 61 -5.53 7.01 12.50
#